data_AF-A0A963MDA1-F1
#
_entry.id   AF-A0A963MDA1-F1
#
_cell.length_a   1.000
_cell.length_b   1.000
_cell.length_c   1.000
_cell.angle_alpha   90.00
_cell.angle_beta   90.00
_cell.angle_gamma   90.00
#
_symmetry.space_group_name_H-M   'P 1'
#
loop_
_entity.id
_entity.type
_entity.pdbx_description
1 polymer ?
#
loop_
_entity_poly.entity_id
_entity_poly.type
_entity_poly.pdbx_seq_one_letter_code
_entity_poly.pdbx_strand_id
1 'polypeptide(L)'
;MVADVHRIMTRGGIFMYPWDKREPQKPGKLRLMYEANPMGWLIEQAGGAATNGHQRILDVQPRQLHERVSVILGSRNEVERVTAYHQEAAAVSA
;
A
#
# COMPACT_ATOMS: atom_id res chain seq x y z
N MET A 1 3.85 -7.52 9.13
CA MET A 1 3.21 -6.19 9.05
C MET A 1 3.63 -5.31 10.21
N VAL A 2 3.04 -5.40 11.42
CA VAL A 2 3.36 -4.45 12.53
C VAL A 2 4.87 -4.33 12.79
N ALA A 3 5.58 -5.45 12.95
CA ALA A 3 7.03 -5.45 13.17
C ALA A 3 7.82 -4.83 11.98
N ASP A 4 7.36 -5.03 10.75
CA ASP A 4 7.99 -4.47 9.55
C ASP A 4 7.77 -2.97 9.44
N VAL A 5 6.54 -2.51 9.67
CA VAL A 5 6.18 -1.09 9.64
C VAL A 5 6.91 -0.34 10.76
N HIS A 6 6.96 -0.90 11.97
CA HIS A 6 7.73 -0.30 13.08
C HIS A 6 9.20 -0.13 12.70
N ARG A 7 9.84 -1.16 12.15
CA ARG A 7 11.22 -1.09 11.66
C ARG A 7 11.39 0.01 10.60
N ILE A 8 10.46 0.13 9.66
CA ILE A 8 10.49 1.18 8.62
C ILE A 8 10.36 2.57 9.23
N MET A 9 9.50 2.75 10.23
CA MET A 9 9.38 4.02 10.94
C MET A 9 10.67 4.42 11.67
N THR A 10 11.45 3.44 12.17
CA THR A 10 12.69 3.73 12.91
C THR A 10 13.88 4.04 12.00
N ARG A 11 14.01 3.37 10.84
CA ARG A 11 15.24 3.45 10.02
C ARG A 11 15.00 3.52 8.51
N GLY A 12 13.78 3.83 8.09
CA GLY A 12 13.38 3.91 6.69
C GLY A 12 13.25 2.55 6.00
N GLY A 13 12.96 2.60 4.70
CA GLY A 13 12.71 1.44 3.84
C GLY A 13 11.26 1.37 3.36
N ILE A 14 10.92 0.25 2.74
CA ILE A 14 9.61 0.03 2.11
C ILE A 14 9.05 -1.35 2.52
N PHE A 15 7.75 -1.39 2.78
CA PHE A 15 6.97 -2.61 2.94
C PHE A 15 6.02 -2.73 1.76
N MET A 16 5.93 -3.93 1.19
CA MET A 16 5.07 -4.21 0.06
C MET A 16 4.31 -5.51 0.29
N TYR A 17 3.01 -5.46 0.04
CA TYR A 17 2.13 -6.60 -0.08
C TYR A 17 1.20 -6.38 -1.28
N PRO A 18 1.73 -6.45 -2.51
CA PRO A 18 0.95 -6.21 -3.72
C PRO A 18 -0.01 -7.37 -3.99
N TRP A 19 -0.91 -7.16 -4.94
CA TRP A 19 -1.72 -8.22 -5.53
C TRP A 19 -0.83 -9.27 -6.21
N ASP A 20 -1.28 -10.53 -6.21
CA ASP A 20 -0.65 -11.60 -6.94
C ASP A 20 -1.68 -12.60 -7.49
N LYS A 21 -1.22 -13.48 -8.39
CA LYS A 21 -2.08 -14.43 -9.12
C LYS A 21 -2.57 -15.63 -8.29
N ARG A 22 -2.19 -15.77 -7.01
CA ARG A 22 -2.59 -16.92 -6.18
C ARG A 22 -4.08 -16.89 -5.87
N GLU A 23 -4.62 -15.70 -5.62
CA GLU A 23 -6.04 -15.48 -5.35
C GLU A 23 -6.57 -14.34 -6.24
N PRO A 24 -6.75 -14.56 -7.55
CA PRO A 24 -6.96 -13.49 -8.52
C PRO A 24 -8.23 -12.66 -8.28
N GLN A 25 -9.22 -13.25 -7.61
CA GLN A 25 -10.49 -12.59 -7.24
C GLN A 25 -10.36 -11.65 -6.03
N LYS A 26 -9.21 -11.63 -5.33
CA LYS A 26 -8.96 -10.76 -4.19
C LYS A 26 -8.00 -9.65 -4.61
N PRO A 27 -8.31 -8.36 -4.36
CA PRO A 27 -7.46 -7.22 -4.76
C PRO A 27 -6.15 -7.07 -3.95
N GLY A 28 -5.88 -8.00 -3.03
CA GLY A 28 -4.74 -8.01 -2.12
C GLY A 28 -5.00 -8.92 -0.93
N LYS A 29 -4.06 -8.99 0.01
CA LYS A 29 -4.23 -9.85 1.21
C LYS A 29 -4.66 -9.08 2.46
N LEU A 30 -4.11 -7.89 2.67
CA LEU A 30 -4.37 -7.08 3.87
C LEU A 30 -5.72 -6.37 3.76
N ARG A 31 -6.27 -5.96 4.90
CA ARG A 31 -7.60 -5.37 5.02
C ARG A 31 -7.51 -3.85 5.09
N LEU A 32 -8.35 -3.19 4.32
CA LEU A 32 -8.34 -1.73 4.20
C LEU A 32 -8.57 -1.06 5.57
N MET A 33 -9.65 -1.43 6.25
CA MET A 33 -10.13 -0.68 7.43
C MET A 33 -9.24 -0.76 8.67
N TYR A 34 -8.65 -1.93 8.95
CA TYR A 34 -7.98 -2.19 10.22
C TYR A 34 -6.53 -2.69 10.07
N GLU A 35 -6.01 -2.72 8.85
CA GLU A 35 -4.58 -2.95 8.60
C GLU A 35 -4.00 -1.80 7.78
N ALA A 36 -4.50 -1.56 6.56
CA ALA A 36 -3.92 -0.59 5.64
C ALA A 36 -4.15 0.86 6.09
N ASN A 37 -5.37 1.26 6.43
CA ASN A 37 -5.71 2.61 6.88
C ASN A 37 -4.93 3.04 8.12
N PRO A 38 -4.91 2.28 9.24
CA PRO A 38 -4.17 2.71 10.43
C PRO A 38 -2.66 2.80 10.18
N MET A 39 -2.05 1.84 9.47
CA MET A 39 -0.61 1.90 9.19
C MET A 39 -0.26 2.97 8.16
N GLY A 40 -1.09 3.16 7.14
CA GLY A 40 -0.94 4.22 6.15
C GLY A 40 -0.99 5.59 6.80
N TRP A 41 -1.93 5.82 7.72
CA TRP A 41 -2.02 7.06 8.47
C TRP A 41 -0.75 7.33 9.30
N LEU A 42 -0.27 6.35 10.08
CA LEU A 42 0.96 6.50 10.86
C LEU A 42 2.18 6.84 9.98
N ILE A 43 2.31 6.17 8.84
CA ILE A 43 3.42 6.37 7.91
C ILE A 43 3.36 7.75 7.26
N GLU A 44 2.18 8.20 6.84
CA GLU A 44 2.01 9.54 6.27
C GLU A 44 2.26 10.64 7.31
N GLN A 45 1.84 10.46 8.57
CA GLN A 45 2.16 11.39 9.66
C GLN A 45 3.67 11.45 9.94
N ALA A 46 4.40 10.37 9.68
CA ALA A 46 5.86 10.32 9.77
C ALA A 46 6.57 10.85 8.50
N GLY A 47 5.84 11.45 7.55
CA GLY A 47 6.40 12.01 6.31
C GLY A 47 6.61 10.99 5.18
N GLY A 48 6.22 9.72 5.39
CA GLY A 48 6.23 8.69 4.37
C GLY A 48 5.09 8.82 3.36
N ALA A 49 4.84 7.72 2.66
CA ALA A 49 3.69 7.57 1.77
C ALA A 49 3.11 6.15 1.88
N ALA A 50 1.83 6.01 1.52
CA ALA A 50 1.13 4.73 1.48
C ALA A 50 0.16 4.68 0.28
N THR A 51 0.36 3.73 -0.64
CA THR A 51 -0.47 3.53 -1.83
C THR A 51 -0.89 2.07 -1.97
N ASN A 52 -1.91 1.80 -2.78
CA ASN A 52 -2.23 0.44 -3.24
C ASN A 52 -1.51 0.08 -4.56
N GLY A 53 -0.52 0.89 -4.97
CA GLY A 53 0.14 0.81 -6.27
C GLY A 53 -0.44 1.76 -7.33
N HIS A 54 -1.67 2.25 -7.14
CA HIS A 54 -2.34 3.15 -8.09
C HIS A 54 -2.93 4.41 -7.43
N GLN A 55 -3.48 4.26 -6.23
CA GLN A 55 -4.15 5.29 -5.45
C GLN A 55 -3.58 5.34 -4.02
N ARG A 56 -3.59 6.52 -3.39
CA ARG A 56 -3.28 6.70 -1.97
C ARG A 56 -4.25 5.89 -1.10
N ILE A 57 -3.72 5.19 -0.10
CA ILE A 57 -4.52 4.28 0.75
C ILE A 57 -5.67 5.00 1.44
N LEU A 58 -5.42 6.18 2.02
CA LEU A 58 -6.45 6.92 2.77
C LEU A 58 -7.54 7.55 1.89
N ASP A 59 -7.35 7.58 0.57
CA ASP A 59 -8.37 8.07 -0.38
C ASP A 59 -9.24 6.94 -0.93
N VAL A 60 -8.93 5.67 -0.61
CA VAL A 60 -9.72 4.52 -1.06
C VAL A 60 -11.03 4.49 -0.27
N GLN A 61 -12.15 4.76 -0.95
CA GLN A 61 -13.48 4.64 -0.36
C GLN A 61 -13.83 3.16 -0.13
N PRO A 62 -14.01 2.69 1.12
CA PRO A 62 -14.38 1.31 1.40
C PRO A 62 -15.79 1.00 0.91
N ARG A 63 -15.97 -0.19 0.33
CA ARG A 63 -17.26 -0.76 -0.10
C ARG A 63 -17.82 -1.76 0.90
N GLN A 64 -16.97 -2.33 1.74
CA GLN A 64 -17.34 -3.29 2.79
C GLN A 64 -16.31 -3.29 3.92
N LEU A 65 -16.74 -3.70 5.13
CA LEU A 65 -15.89 -3.67 6.33
C LEU A 65 -14.60 -4.48 6.18
N HIS A 66 -14.69 -5.66 5.58
CA HIS A 66 -13.54 -6.54 5.36
C HIS A 66 -12.96 -6.38 3.95
N GLU A 67 -12.99 -5.20 3.33
CA GLU A 67 -12.37 -5.03 2.02
C GLU A 67 -10.86 -5.32 2.08
N ARG A 68 -10.35 -6.10 1.12
CA ARG A 68 -8.91 -6.33 0.98
C ARG A 68 -8.31 -5.29 0.07
N VAL A 69 -7.02 -5.05 0.21
CA VAL A 69 -6.29 -4.08 -0.60
C VAL A 69 -4.81 -4.47 -0.70
N SER A 70 -4.20 -4.11 -1.82
CA SER A 70 -2.74 -4.11 -1.96
C SER A 70 -2.14 -2.98 -1.13
N VAL A 71 -0.96 -3.17 -0.56
CA VAL A 71 -0.32 -2.13 0.28
C VAL A 71 1.14 -1.97 -0.08
N ILE A 72 1.54 -0.74 -0.39
CA ILE A 72 2.92 -0.31 -0.55
C ILE A 72 3.09 0.92 0.35
N LEU A 73 3.96 0.86 1.36
CA LEU A 73 4.15 1.97 2.29
C LEU A 73 5.59 2.07 2.82
N GLY A 74 5.98 3.26 3.25
CA GLY A 74 7.29 3.52 3.85
C GLY A 74 7.89 4.85 3.42
N SER A 75 9.19 4.88 3.18
CA SER A 75 9.93 6.05 2.69
C SER A 75 9.32 6.56 1.38
N ARG A 76 8.95 7.85 1.35
CA ARG A 76 8.17 8.45 0.26
C ARG A 76 8.74 8.19 -1.14
N ASN A 77 10.03 8.49 -1.34
CA ASN A 77 10.68 8.33 -2.64
C ASN A 77 10.63 6.88 -3.15
N GLU A 78 10.74 5.90 -2.24
CA GLU A 78 10.67 4.48 -2.60
C GLU A 78 9.25 4.07 -2.99
N VAL A 79 8.25 4.54 -2.24
CA VAL A 79 6.84 4.28 -2.53
C VAL A 79 6.41 4.91 -3.85
N GLU A 80 6.82 6.15 -4.11
CA GLU A 80 6.55 6.87 -5.36
C GLU A 80 7.18 6.16 -6.56
N ARG A 81 8.45 5.72 -6.44
CA ARG A 81 9.13 4.95 -7.48
C ARG A 81 8.39 3.66 -7.83
N VAL A 82 7.97 2.88 -6.83
CA VAL A 82 7.21 1.65 -7.09
C VAL A 82 5.83 1.95 -7.68
N THR A 83 5.16 3.01 -7.20
CA THR A 83 3.86 3.44 -7.74
C THR A 83 3.98 3.84 -9.22
N ALA A 84 5.07 4.51 -9.62
CA ALA A 84 5.33 4.85 -11.02
C ALA A 84 5.42 3.60 -11.92
N TYR A 85 6.13 2.54 -11.49
CA TYR A 85 6.18 1.28 -12.26
C TYR A 85 4.80 0.66 -12.47
N HIS A 86 3.91 0.73 -11.48
CA HIS A 86 2.53 0.27 -11.61
C HIS A 86 1.73 1.10 -12.62
N GLN A 87 1.92 2.42 -12.64
CA GLN A 87 1.25 3.32 -13.59
C GLN A 87 1.76 3.11 -15.03
N GLU A 88 3.07 2.98 -15.20
CA GLU A 88 3.70 2.69 -16.51
C GLU A 88 3.20 1.36 -17.07
N ALA A 89 3.19 0.29 -16.27
CA ALA A 89 2.70 -1.01 -16.69
C ALA A 89 1.21 -0.99 -17.08
N ALA A 90 0.39 -0.20 -16.38
CA ALA A 90 -1.02 -0.02 -16.71
C ALA A 90 -1.20 0.74 -18.04
N ALA A 91 -0.38 1.74 -18.32
CA ALA A 91 -0.42 2.51 -19.57
C ALA A 91 -0.01 1.68 -20.80
N VAL A 92 0.90 0.72 -20.65
CA VAL A 92 1.31 -0.20 -21.74
C VAL A 92 0.25 -1.26 -22.04
N SER A 93 -0.61 -1.56 -21.06
CA SER A 93 -1.64 -2.60 -21.18
C SER A 93 -3.00 -2.06 -21.66
N ALA A 94 -3.12 -0.74 -21.87
CA ALA A 94 -4.32 -0.05 -22.33
C ALA A 94 -4.24 0.26 -23.83
#